data_AF-A0AAJ0N2N1-F1
#
_entry.id   AF-A0AAJ0N2N1-F1
#
_cell.length_a   1.000
_cell.length_b   1.000
_cell.length_c   1.000
_cell.angle_alpha   90.00
_cell.angle_beta   90.00
_cell.angle_gamma   90.00
#
_symmetry.space_group_name_H-M   'P 1'
#
loop_
_entity.id
_entity.type
_entity.pdbx_description
1 polymer ?
#
loop_
_entity_poly.entity_id
_entity_poly.type
_entity_poly.pdbx_seq_one_letter_code
_entity_poly.pdbx_strand_id
1 'polypeptide(L)' 'YKVQGRGEAGEQLRRDAQAVVDAGASLVVLECVPTPIAAQISAAIGVPTIGIGAGPGCDGQVLVMHDMLGLDSGHRRPK' A
#
# COMPACT_ATOMS: atom_id res chain seq x y z
N TYR A 1 -0.37 3.20 -13.64
CA TYR A 1 -0.19 2.25 -12.53
C TYR A 1 -1.33 1.24 -12.53
N LYS A 2 -1.06 -0.02 -12.17
CA LYS A 2 -2.06 -1.11 -12.15
C LYS A 2 -2.38 -1.48 -10.70
N VAL A 3 -3.65 -1.70 -10.41
CA VAL A 3 -4.11 -2.17 -9.10
C VAL A 3 -3.59 -3.58 -8.84
N GLN A 4 -3.00 -3.80 -7.68
CA GLN A 4 -2.45 -5.09 -7.23
C GLN A 4 -3.44 -5.87 -6.36
N GLY A 5 -3.22 -7.17 -6.17
CA GLY A 5 -3.95 -7.95 -5.16
C GLY A 5 -5.42 -8.27 -5.48
N ARG A 6 -5.93 -8.07 -6.70
CA ARG A 6 -7.32 -8.43 -7.04
C ARG A 6 -7.54 -9.95 -7.06
N GLY A 7 -8.66 -10.41 -6.50
CA GLY A 7 -9.00 -11.84 -6.47
C GLY A 7 -8.01 -12.63 -5.64
N GLU A 8 -7.59 -13.80 -6.14
CA GLU A 8 -6.63 -14.68 -5.44
C GLU A 8 -5.24 -14.05 -5.27
N ALA A 9 -4.90 -13.02 -6.04
CA ALA A 9 -3.64 -12.30 -5.89
C ALA A 9 -3.53 -11.55 -4.53
N GLY A 10 -4.65 -11.31 -3.84
CA GLY A 10 -4.65 -10.68 -2.51
C GLY A 10 -3.96 -11.54 -1.46
N GLU A 11 -4.16 -12.87 -1.48
CA GLU A 11 -3.48 -13.78 -0.56
C GLU A 11 -1.99 -13.89 -0.88
N GLN A 12 -1.61 -13.86 -2.16
CA GLN A 12 -0.20 -13.82 -2.52
C GLN A 12 0.46 -12.55 -1.97
N LEU A 13 -0.19 -11.39 -2.14
CA LEU A 13 0.32 -10.12 -1.62
C LEU A 13 0.47 -10.14 -0.09
N ARG A 14 -0.48 -10.75 0.63
CA ARG A 14 -0.38 -10.93 2.09
C ARG A 14 0.81 -11.83 2.47
N ARG A 15 1.03 -12.92 1.73
CA ARG A 15 2.20 -13.80 1.93
C ARG A 15 3.52 -13.07 1.67
N ASP A 16 3.59 -12.28 0.61
CA ASP A 16 4.77 -11.51 0.28
C ASP A 16 5.06 -10.45 1.36
N ALA A 17 4.02 -9.77 1.85
CA ALA A 17 4.12 -8.83 2.96
C ALA A 17 4.61 -9.51 4.25
N GLN A 18 4.10 -10.69 4.58
CA GLN A 18 4.58 -11.45 5.74
C GLN A 18 6.04 -11.90 5.56
N ALA A 19 6.41 -12.35 4.36
CA ALA A 19 7.77 -12.83 4.10
C ALA A 19 8.83 -11.73 4.33
N VAL A 20 8.54 -10.48 3.95
CA VAL A 20 9.47 -9.37 4.23
C VAL A 20 9.52 -9.00 5.71
N VAL A 21 8.40 -9.14 6.44
CA VAL A 21 8.37 -8.96 7.90
C VAL A 21 9.19 -10.03 8.60
N ASP A 22 9.02 -11.30 8.21
CA ASP A 22 9.80 -12.42 8.75
C ASP A 22 11.31 -12.26 8.46
N ALA A 23 11.65 -11.59 7.35
CA ALA A 23 13.02 -11.20 7.01
C ALA A 23 13.56 -9.99 7.81
N GLY A 24 12.74 -9.37 8.66
CA GLY A 24 13.12 -8.29 9.57
C GLY A 24 12.66 -6.89 9.17
N ALA A 25 11.74 -6.76 8.20
CA ALA A 25 11.19 -5.45 7.86
C ALA A 25 10.44 -4.84 9.06
N SER A 26 10.77 -3.60 9.43
CA SER A 26 10.13 -2.89 10.54
C SER A 26 8.84 -2.15 10.14
N LEU A 27 8.59 -2.00 8.84
CA LEU A 27 7.36 -1.45 8.26
C LEU A 27 7.21 -1.91 6.80
N VAL A 28 6.00 -1.88 6.26
CA VAL A 28 5.71 -2.26 4.87
C VAL A 28 4.89 -1.17 4.16
N VAL A 29 5.27 -0.82 2.93
CA VAL A 29 4.48 0.09 2.08
C VAL A 29 3.53 -0.72 1.19
N LEU A 30 2.25 -0.34 1.17
CA LEU A 30 1.24 -0.92 0.27
C LEU A 30 0.85 0.13 -0.78
N GLU A 31 1.14 -0.16 -2.05
CA GLU A 31 0.88 0.74 -3.17
C GLU A 31 -0.19 0.19 -4.12
N CYS A 32 -1.19 1.01 -4.46
CA CYS A 32 -2.24 0.66 -5.43
C CYS A 32 -2.97 -0.66 -5.09
N VAL A 33 -3.27 -0.89 -3.82
CA VAL A 33 -3.95 -2.10 -3.31
C VAL A 33 -5.42 -1.79 -3.00
N PRO A 34 -6.39 -2.65 -3.33
CA PRO A 34 -7.78 -2.46 -2.94
C PRO A 34 -7.91 -2.28 -1.42
N THR A 35 -8.68 -1.27 -1.00
CA THR A 35 -8.89 -0.93 0.41
C THR A 35 -9.19 -2.10 1.34
N PRO A 36 -10.13 -3.03 1.03
CA PRO A 36 -10.39 -4.15 1.94
C PRO A 36 -9.19 -5.09 2.09
N ILE A 37 -8.38 -5.24 1.03
CA ILE A 37 -7.20 -6.10 1.04
C ILE A 37 -6.06 -5.45 1.82
N ALA A 38 -5.84 -4.15 1.61
CA ALA A 38 -4.86 -3.39 2.37
C ALA A 38 -5.18 -3.42 3.88
N ALA A 39 -6.45 -3.22 4.26
CA ALA A 39 -6.87 -3.31 5.65
C ALA A 39 -6.64 -4.71 6.26
N GLN A 40 -6.93 -5.78 5.51
CA GLN A 40 -6.67 -7.16 5.95
C GLN A 40 -5.17 -7.42 6.14
N ILE A 41 -4.32 -6.98 5.21
CA ILE A 41 -2.87 -7.14 5.33
C ILE A 41 -2.35 -6.36 6.53
N SER A 42 -2.78 -5.12 6.70
CA SER A 42 -2.37 -4.24 7.80
C SER A 42 -2.68 -4.85 9.16
N ALA A 43 -3.86 -5.48 9.30
CA ALA A 43 -4.23 -6.20 10.52
C ALA A 43 -3.45 -7.52 10.75
N ALA A 44 -2.81 -8.08 9.72
CA ALA A 44 -2.24 -9.43 9.76
C ALA A 44 -0.73 -9.48 10.00
N ILE A 45 0.05 -8.51 9.50
CA ILE A 45 1.51 -8.65 9.39
C ILE A 45 2.32 -8.14 10.59
N GLY A 46 1.68 -7.68 11.66
CA GLY A 46 2.33 -7.39 12.95
C GLY A 46 3.28 -6.18 13.00
N VAL A 47 3.54 -5.52 11.88
CA VAL A 47 4.32 -4.27 11.78
C VAL A 47 3.49 -3.17 11.12
N PRO A 48 3.84 -1.88 11.32
CA PRO A 48 3.13 -0.77 10.69
C PRO A 48 3.12 -0.86 9.17
N THR A 49 1.97 -0.55 8.59
CA THR A 49 1.76 -0.42 7.14
C THR A 49 1.61 1.04 6.73
N ILE A 50 2.20 1.40 5.59
CA ILE A 50 2.12 2.75 5.03
C ILE A 50 1.44 2.68 3.66
N GLY A 51 0.29 3.31 3.52
CA GLY A 51 -0.52 3.26 2.29
C GLY A 51 -0.21 4.39 1.31
N ILE A 52 -0.22 4.08 0.01
CA ILE A 52 -0.36 5.05 -1.09
C ILE A 52 -1.29 4.46 -2.15
N GLY A 53 -2.49 5.05 -2.29
CA GLY A 53 -3.54 4.42 -3.10
C GLY A 53 -3.99 3.05 -2.55
N ALA A 54 -3.86 2.84 -1.22
CA ALA A 54 -4.26 1.62 -0.51
C ALA A 54 -5.46 1.81 0.43
N GLY A 55 -6.02 3.03 0.47
CA GLY A 55 -7.13 3.39 1.36
C GLY A 55 -6.71 3.63 2.82
N PRO A 56 -7.68 3.97 3.68
CA PRO A 56 -7.42 4.41 5.06
C PRO A 56 -7.17 3.27 6.05
N GLY A 57 -7.15 2.02 5.60
CA GLY A 57 -6.95 0.84 6.46
C GLY A 57 -5.49 0.55 6.82
N CYS A 58 -4.54 1.35 6.34
CA CYS A 58 -3.12 1.28 6.74
C CYS A 58 -2.85 2.20 7.93
N ASP A 59 -1.81 1.89 8.72
CA ASP A 59 -1.44 2.62 9.94
C ASP A 59 -0.91 4.03 9.68
N GLY A 60 -0.32 4.23 8.51
CA GLY A 60 0.15 5.52 8.02
C GLY A 60 -0.10 5.69 6.53
N GLN A 61 0.20 6.89 6.03
CA GLN A 61 0.05 7.24 4.62
C GLN A 61 1.31 7.92 4.11
N VAL A 62 1.62 7.70 2.84
CA VAL A 62 2.70 8.38 2.13
C VAL A 62 2.16 8.95 0.82
N LEU A 63 2.65 10.14 0.45
CA LEU A 63 2.39 10.76 -0.84
C LEU A 63 3.71 11.30 -1.38
N VAL A 64 3.81 11.36 -2.70
CA VAL A 64 4.88 12.11 -3.36
C VAL A 64 4.61 13.60 -3.13
N MET A 65 5.57 14.32 -2.57
CA MET A 65 5.43 15.75 -2.26
C MET A 65 4.99 16.59 -3.47
N HIS A 66 5.53 16.32 -4.66
CA HIS A 66 5.17 17.04 -5.88
C HIS A 66 3.69 16.84 -6.26
N ASP A 67 3.19 15.61 -6.18
CA ASP A 67 1.79 15.29 -6.47
C ASP A 67 0.86 15.94 -5.43
N MET A 68 1.23 15.86 -4.15
CA MET A 68 0.47 16.45 -3.04
C MET A 68 0.40 17.98 -3.13
N LEU A 69 1.51 18.63 -3.49
CA LEU A 69 1.61 20.09 -3.62
C LEU A 69 1.15 20.60 -4.99
N GLY A 70 0.85 19.72 -5.94
CA GLY A 70 0.44 20.09 -7.30
C GLY A 70 1.55 20.76 -8.11
N LEU A 71 2.80 20.34 -7.91
CA LEU A 71 3.99 20.82 -8.64
C LEU A 71 4.22 20.06 -9.96
N ASP A 72 3.24 19.28 -10.42
CA ASP A 72 3.31 18.57 -11.69
C ASP A 72 3.18 19.53 -12.89
N SER A 73 3.67 19.10 -14.05
CA SER A 73 3.65 19.89 -15.30
C SER A 73 2.27 19.87 -16.00
N GLY A 74 1.17 19.72 -15.26
CA GLY A 74 -0.18 19.63 -15.80
C GLY A 74 -0.57 18.23 -16.32
N HIS A 75 0.16 17.19 -15.91
CA HIS A 75 -0.21 15.80 -16.19
C HIS A 75 -1.41 15.37 -15.34
N ARG A 76 -2.15 14.36 -15.81
CA ARG A 76 -3.30 13.81 -15.08
C ARG A 76 -2.87 13.35 -13.68
N ARG A 77 -3.45 13.93 -12.63
CA ARG A 77 -3.22 13.49 -11.25
C ARG A 77 -3.59 12.01 -11.07
N PRO A 78 -2.73 11.21 -10.42
CA PRO A 78 -3.07 9.86 -9.98
C PRO A 78 -4.33 9.90 -9.09
N LYS A 79 -5.13 8.83 -9.17
CA LYS A 79 -6.34 8.66 -8.36
C LYS A 79 -6.03 8.01 -7.02
#